data_AF-X1H4W3-F1
#
_entry.id   AF-X1H4W3-F1
#
_cell.length_a   1.000
_cell.length_b   1.000
_cell.length_c   1.000
_cell.angle_alpha   90.00
_cell.angle_beta   90.00
_cell.angle_gamma   90.00
#
_symmetry.space_group_name_H-M   'P 1'
#
loop_
_entity.id
_entity.type
_entity.pdbx_description
1 polymer ?
#
loop_
_entity_poly.entity_id
_entity_poly.type
_entity_poly.pdbx_seq_one_letter_code
_entity_poly.pdbx_strand_id
1 'polypeptide(L)'
;KKIIFALIRTAPTLRSLLIATAVVHLYHYMGIKVQESLELNKFTFDSTKELELKEKKILIEEVDSFLKTSFELEGSIFNNIIDLENLFLTLLIEERTGNLQQSQRVKKINDIETQIESKLLNIISKFPSFYFYDFIGDLIGLSDIIKREILEESAGLKSTSIEMEKKLEREDKEDKYIEVSTLNRLIERMQMQFEFKSYKELQVQTMPIRMIKKRILEHEFNKFPISVPGLRTYLEGNNLKKRIIKSIESAFKENINYEQFEEKILSELKSELIKQFK
;
A
#
# COMPACT_ATOMS: atom_id res chain seq x y z
N LYS A 1 8.30 14.55 18.44
CA LYS A 1 7.53 13.72 19.40
C LYS A 1 6.53 14.54 20.24
N LYS A 2 6.95 15.53 21.07
CA LYS A 2 6.05 16.29 21.95
C LYS A 2 4.84 16.97 21.26
N ILE A 3 5.02 17.52 20.05
CA ILE A 3 3.95 18.20 19.30
C ILE A 3 2.89 17.21 18.79
N ILE A 4 3.29 16.03 18.32
CA ILE A 4 2.38 14.99 17.79
C ILE A 4 1.48 14.47 18.91
N PHE A 5 2.08 14.14 20.06
CA PHE A 5 1.30 13.68 21.23
C PHE A 5 0.42 14.77 21.84
N ALA A 6 0.78 16.05 21.71
CA ALA A 6 -0.08 17.16 22.13
C ALA A 6 -1.34 17.32 21.26
N LEU A 7 -1.34 16.75 20.04
CA LEU A 7 -2.48 16.77 19.13
C LEU A 7 -3.41 15.56 19.32
N ILE A 8 -2.93 14.48 19.92
CA ILE A 8 -3.70 13.25 20.15
C ILE A 8 -4.42 13.37 21.50
N ARG A 9 -5.76 13.26 21.51
CA ARG A 9 -6.58 13.28 22.75
C ARG A 9 -6.42 11.98 23.57
N THR A 10 -7.09 11.93 24.72
CA THR A 10 -7.13 10.89 25.78
C THR A 10 -7.37 9.43 25.35
N ALA A 11 -7.61 9.15 24.07
CA ALA A 11 -7.85 7.83 23.49
C ALA A 11 -6.88 7.59 22.32
N PRO A 12 -5.59 7.30 22.60
CA PRO A 12 -4.56 7.18 21.56
C PRO A 12 -4.78 5.91 20.74
N THR A 13 -5.11 6.06 19.46
CA THR A 13 -5.14 4.96 18.48
C THR A 13 -3.99 5.10 17.49
N LEU A 14 -3.64 4.04 16.77
CA LEU A 14 -2.65 4.12 15.69
C LEU A 14 -3.12 5.09 14.59
N ARG A 15 -4.43 5.14 14.31
CA ARG A 15 -5.03 6.03 13.31
C ARG A 15 -4.79 7.49 13.70
N SER A 16 -5.05 7.84 14.95
CA SER A 16 -4.83 9.20 15.46
C SER A 16 -3.35 9.63 15.39
N LEU A 17 -2.42 8.69 15.60
CA LEU A 17 -0.99 8.95 15.48
C LEU A 17 -0.58 9.23 14.03
N LEU A 18 -1.03 8.41 13.09
CA LEU A 18 -0.72 8.58 11.68
C LEU A 18 -1.29 9.89 11.13
N ILE A 19 -2.54 10.21 11.47
CA ILE A 19 -3.18 11.47 11.06
C ILE A 19 -2.47 12.68 11.67
N ALA A 20 -2.16 12.65 12.98
CA ALA A 20 -1.43 13.73 13.63
C ALA A 20 -0.04 13.94 13.01
N THR A 21 0.64 12.85 12.64
CA THR A 21 1.95 12.91 11.96
C THR A 21 1.82 13.51 10.56
N ALA A 22 0.83 13.07 9.78
CA ALA A 22 0.54 13.61 8.46
C ALA A 22 0.22 15.12 8.52
N VAL A 23 -0.61 15.54 9.47
CA VAL A 23 -0.95 16.96 9.67
C VAL A 23 0.27 17.80 10.02
N VAL A 24 1.15 17.31 10.91
CA VAL A 24 2.41 18.01 11.22
C VAL A 24 3.27 18.18 9.97
N HIS A 25 3.33 17.15 9.11
CA HIS A 25 4.05 17.24 7.84
C HIS A 25 3.38 18.23 6.87
N LEU A 26 2.06 18.16 6.67
CA LEU A 26 1.30 19.08 5.81
C LEU A 26 1.49 20.54 6.26
N TYR A 27 1.42 20.79 7.57
CA TYR A 27 1.47 22.12 8.13
C TYR A 27 2.85 22.77 8.12
N HIS A 28 3.89 22.00 8.48
CA HIS A 28 5.26 22.52 8.64
C HIS A 28 6.11 22.36 7.39
N TYR A 29 5.94 21.27 6.66
CA TYR A 29 6.78 20.96 5.50
C TYR A 29 6.12 21.38 4.19
N MET A 30 4.82 21.13 4.03
CA MET A 30 4.08 21.50 2.82
C MET A 30 3.47 22.90 2.88
N GLY A 31 3.48 23.55 4.06
CA GLY A 31 2.96 24.90 4.23
C GLY A 31 1.43 25.02 4.10
N ILE A 32 0.69 23.92 4.23
CA ILE A 32 -0.78 23.93 4.16
C ILE A 32 -1.33 24.55 5.45
N LYS A 33 -2.11 25.62 5.30
CA LYS A 33 -2.74 26.37 6.40
C LYS A 33 -4.26 26.38 6.23
N VAL A 34 -4.97 26.60 7.34
CA VAL A 34 -6.42 26.73 7.36
C VAL A 34 -6.79 28.15 6.96
N GLN A 35 -7.74 28.30 6.04
CA GLN A 35 -8.10 29.62 5.49
C GLN A 35 -8.77 30.55 6.52
N GLU A 36 -9.44 29.99 7.54
CA GLU A 36 -10.14 30.72 8.61
C GLU A 36 -9.23 31.48 9.58
N SER A 37 -7.90 31.30 9.55
CA SER A 37 -6.98 31.93 10.52
C SER A 37 -6.58 33.37 10.17
N LEU A 38 -6.99 33.88 9.01
CA LEU A 38 -6.60 35.20 8.51
C LEU A 38 -7.30 36.40 9.21
N GLU A 39 -8.32 36.17 10.05
CA GLU A 39 -9.11 37.27 10.65
C GLU A 39 -8.64 37.74 12.05
N LEU A 40 -7.66 37.08 12.68
CA LEU A 40 -7.24 37.45 14.03
C LEU A 40 -6.04 38.42 14.00
N ASN A 41 -6.35 39.70 13.79
CA ASN A 41 -5.42 40.80 13.96
C ASN A 41 -4.99 40.96 15.44
N LYS A 42 -3.67 40.95 15.65
CA LYS A 42 -2.86 41.19 16.88
C LYS A 42 -2.54 39.95 17.72
N PHE A 43 -1.31 39.44 17.60
CA PHE A 43 -0.84 38.37 18.47
C PHE A 43 0.58 38.56 19.02
N THR A 44 0.69 38.32 20.33
CA THR A 44 1.90 38.01 21.10
C THR A 44 2.46 36.61 20.74
N PHE A 45 3.67 36.25 21.21
CA PHE A 45 4.30 34.95 20.93
C PHE A 45 3.49 33.73 21.45
N ASP A 46 2.86 33.84 22.62
CA ASP A 46 2.07 32.73 23.19
C ASP A 46 0.81 32.45 22.38
N SER A 47 0.17 33.50 21.88
CA SER A 47 -0.99 33.38 21.01
C SER A 47 -0.67 32.81 19.63
N THR A 48 0.58 32.91 19.16
CA THR A 48 1.00 32.27 17.90
C THR A 48 1.05 30.74 18.03
N LYS A 49 1.49 30.23 19.19
CA LYS A 49 1.52 28.78 19.47
C LYS A 49 0.12 28.20 19.64
N GLU A 50 -0.78 28.93 20.30
CA GLU A 50 -2.17 28.51 20.46
C GLU A 50 -2.91 28.49 19.11
N LEU A 51 -2.67 29.49 18.26
CA LEU A 51 -3.22 29.53 16.91
C LEU A 51 -2.70 28.37 16.05
N GLU A 52 -1.39 28.08 16.09
CA GLU A 52 -0.80 26.93 15.40
C GLU A 52 -1.44 25.60 15.84
N LEU A 53 -1.67 25.41 17.14
CA LEU A 53 -2.33 24.21 17.67
C LEU A 53 -3.80 24.12 17.23
N LYS A 54 -4.49 25.26 17.13
CA LYS A 54 -5.89 25.31 16.65
C LYS A 54 -5.97 24.94 15.17
N GLU A 55 -5.12 25.52 14.34
CA GLU A 55 -5.06 25.20 12.90
C GLU A 55 -4.78 23.71 12.66
N LYS A 56 -3.82 23.13 13.39
CA LYS A 56 -3.53 21.70 13.25
C LYS A 56 -4.68 20.81 13.69
N LYS A 57 -5.47 21.21 14.69
CA LYS A 57 -6.66 20.45 15.09
C LYS A 57 -7.71 20.44 13.98
N ILE A 58 -7.93 21.57 13.32
CA ILE A 58 -8.84 21.66 12.16
C ILE A 58 -8.32 20.76 11.03
N LEU A 59 -7.03 20.82 10.72
CA LEU A 59 -6.42 19.94 9.71
C LEU A 59 -6.54 18.44 10.05
N ILE A 60 -6.53 18.06 11.33
CA ILE A 60 -6.78 16.66 11.73
C ILE A 60 -8.18 16.23 11.31
N GLU A 61 -9.19 17.05 11.56
CA GLU A 61 -10.58 16.74 11.21
C GLU A 61 -10.76 16.66 9.68
N GLU A 62 -10.12 17.55 8.93
CA GLU A 62 -10.12 17.52 7.46
C GLU A 62 -9.42 16.28 6.90
N VAL A 63 -8.23 15.95 7.41
CA VAL A 63 -7.46 14.77 6.98
C VAL A 63 -8.20 13.48 7.34
N ASP A 64 -8.79 13.38 8.53
CA ASP A 64 -9.57 12.20 8.92
C ASP A 64 -10.81 12.02 8.03
N SER A 65 -11.51 13.13 7.73
CA SER A 65 -12.64 13.17 6.81
C SER A 65 -12.25 12.83 5.37
N PHE A 66 -11.05 13.19 4.94
CA PHE A 66 -10.52 12.82 3.63
C PHE A 66 -10.19 11.32 3.57
N LEU A 67 -9.52 10.79 4.59
CA LEU A 67 -9.10 9.40 4.64
C LEU A 67 -10.28 8.43 4.79
N LYS A 68 -11.36 8.80 5.48
CA LYS A 68 -12.57 7.95 5.68
C LYS A 68 -12.22 6.50 6.04
N THR A 69 -12.45 5.57 5.12
CA THR A 69 -12.21 4.13 5.29
C THR A 69 -10.94 3.64 4.59
N SER A 70 -10.01 4.54 4.24
CA SER A 70 -8.83 4.20 3.42
C SER A 70 -7.95 3.15 4.10
N PHE A 71 -7.72 3.24 5.41
CA PHE A 71 -6.96 2.24 6.15
C PHE A 71 -7.61 0.85 6.09
N GLU A 72 -8.93 0.77 6.20
CA GLU A 72 -9.67 -0.50 6.08
C GLU A 72 -9.66 -1.04 4.65
N LEU A 73 -9.75 -0.18 3.64
CA LEU A 73 -9.66 -0.57 2.24
C LEU A 73 -8.27 -1.12 1.91
N GLU A 74 -7.21 -0.44 2.37
CA GLU A 74 -5.83 -0.85 2.17
C GLU A 74 -5.52 -2.19 2.86
N GLY A 75 -5.95 -2.38 4.11
CA GLY A 75 -5.86 -3.67 4.81
C GLY A 75 -6.59 -4.79 4.06
N SER A 76 -7.78 -4.51 3.51
CA SER A 76 -8.53 -5.44 2.67
C SER A 76 -7.78 -5.82 1.38
N ILE A 77 -7.15 -4.86 0.72
CA ILE A 77 -6.33 -5.10 -0.48
C ILE A 77 -5.14 -6.02 -0.15
N PHE A 78 -4.38 -5.72 0.91
CA PHE A 78 -3.26 -6.59 1.32
C PHE A 78 -3.71 -8.00 1.68
N ASN A 79 -4.80 -8.15 2.43
CA ASN A 79 -5.37 -9.45 2.74
C ASN A 79 -5.77 -10.21 1.47
N ASN A 80 -6.36 -9.51 0.49
CA ASN A 80 -6.76 -10.10 -0.78
C ASN A 80 -5.58 -10.61 -1.60
N ILE A 81 -4.47 -9.88 -1.63
CA ILE A 81 -3.22 -10.29 -2.29
C ILE A 81 -2.69 -11.55 -1.59
N ILE A 82 -2.56 -11.52 -0.26
CA ILE A 82 -2.01 -12.66 0.50
C ILE A 82 -2.90 -13.91 0.37
N ASP A 83 -4.23 -13.76 0.34
CA ASP A 83 -5.15 -14.86 0.04
C ASP A 83 -4.86 -15.50 -1.31
N LEU A 84 -4.68 -14.68 -2.36
CA LEU A 84 -4.38 -15.16 -3.69
C LEU A 84 -3.03 -15.89 -3.73
N GLU A 85 -1.97 -15.27 -3.20
CA GLU A 85 -0.64 -15.89 -3.10
C GLU A 85 -0.70 -17.26 -2.40
N ASN A 86 -1.47 -17.36 -1.30
CA ASN A 86 -1.62 -18.61 -0.56
C ASN A 86 -2.30 -19.72 -1.39
N LEU A 87 -3.21 -19.38 -2.31
CA LEU A 87 -3.81 -20.36 -3.21
C LEU A 87 -2.78 -20.92 -4.19
N PHE A 88 -1.94 -20.06 -4.77
CA PHE A 88 -0.84 -20.48 -5.65
C PHE A 88 0.17 -21.33 -4.90
N LEU A 89 0.60 -20.90 -3.71
CA LEU A 89 1.53 -21.66 -2.87
C LEU A 89 0.99 -23.05 -2.52
N THR A 90 -0.29 -23.14 -2.14
CA THR A 90 -0.93 -24.42 -1.81
C THR A 90 -0.97 -25.35 -3.03
N LEU A 91 -1.36 -24.82 -4.20
CA LEU A 91 -1.37 -25.57 -5.45
C LEU A 91 0.03 -26.09 -5.80
N LEU A 92 1.06 -25.24 -5.72
CA LEU A 92 2.44 -25.61 -6.02
C LEU A 92 3.02 -26.64 -5.05
N ILE A 93 2.67 -26.58 -3.76
CA ILE A 93 3.07 -27.58 -2.77
C ILE A 93 2.45 -28.94 -3.12
N GLU A 94 1.16 -28.98 -3.40
CA GLU A 94 0.46 -30.22 -3.71
C GLU A 94 0.93 -30.85 -5.04
N GLU A 95 1.19 -30.03 -6.06
CA GLU A 95 1.75 -30.47 -7.34
C GLU A 95 3.13 -31.11 -7.14
N ARG A 96 4.01 -30.47 -6.37
CA ARG A 96 5.40 -30.93 -6.17
C ARG A 96 5.53 -32.08 -5.17
N THR A 97 4.54 -32.28 -4.31
CA THR A 97 4.48 -33.44 -3.41
C THR A 97 3.87 -34.67 -4.07
N GLY A 98 3.45 -34.58 -5.34
CA GLY A 98 2.86 -35.70 -6.09
C GLY A 98 1.42 -36.02 -5.68
N ASN A 99 0.78 -35.13 -4.92
CA ASN A 99 -0.56 -35.34 -4.34
C ASN A 99 -1.71 -34.94 -5.28
N LEU A 100 -1.41 -34.50 -6.51
CA LEU A 100 -2.39 -33.91 -7.41
C LEU A 100 -2.51 -34.65 -8.74
N GLN A 101 -3.72 -35.10 -9.07
CA GLN A 101 -4.02 -35.62 -10.42
C GLN A 101 -4.20 -34.47 -11.42
N GLN A 102 -3.95 -34.73 -12.71
CA GLN A 102 -4.04 -33.70 -13.76
C GLN A 102 -5.43 -33.04 -13.86
N SER A 103 -6.51 -33.80 -13.68
CA SER A 103 -7.88 -33.27 -13.67
C SER A 103 -8.13 -32.33 -12.48
N GLN A 104 -7.56 -32.63 -11.32
CA GLN A 104 -7.65 -31.80 -10.11
C GLN A 104 -6.83 -30.52 -10.27
N ARG A 105 -5.67 -30.60 -10.95
CA ARG A 105 -4.84 -29.44 -11.30
C ARG A 105 -5.62 -28.41 -12.10
N VAL A 106 -6.22 -28.84 -13.21
CA VAL A 106 -7.00 -27.96 -14.10
C VAL A 106 -8.15 -27.32 -13.33
N LYS A 107 -8.85 -28.09 -12.50
CA LYS A 107 -9.94 -27.56 -11.67
C LYS A 107 -9.45 -26.47 -10.72
N LYS A 108 -8.35 -26.70 -10.00
CA LYS A 108 -7.80 -25.70 -9.05
C LYS A 108 -7.32 -24.43 -9.76
N ILE A 109 -6.72 -24.54 -10.95
CA ILE A 109 -6.33 -23.37 -11.75
C ILE A 109 -7.57 -22.55 -12.13
N ASN A 110 -8.63 -23.21 -12.62
CA ASN A 110 -9.88 -22.53 -12.95
C ASN A 110 -10.54 -21.88 -11.71
N ASP A 111 -10.45 -22.51 -10.55
CA ASP A 111 -10.94 -21.95 -9.28
C ASP A 111 -10.13 -20.70 -8.89
N ILE A 112 -8.80 -20.71 -9.06
CA ILE A 112 -7.94 -19.53 -8.86
C ILE A 112 -8.31 -18.41 -9.84
N GLU A 113 -8.46 -18.73 -11.12
CA GLU A 113 -8.87 -17.75 -12.15
C GLU A 113 -10.20 -17.08 -11.81
N THR A 114 -11.18 -17.86 -11.35
CA THR A 114 -12.49 -17.36 -10.94
C THR A 114 -12.38 -16.44 -9.72
N GLN A 115 -11.52 -16.78 -8.77
CA GLN A 115 -11.26 -15.94 -7.59
C GLN A 115 -10.54 -14.63 -7.95
N ILE A 116 -9.57 -14.67 -8.86
CA ILE A 116 -8.92 -13.46 -9.38
C ILE A 116 -9.99 -12.58 -10.05
N GLU A 117 -10.80 -13.12 -10.95
CA GLU A 117 -11.85 -12.36 -11.63
C GLU A 117 -12.83 -11.71 -10.64
N SER A 118 -13.31 -12.47 -9.66
CA SER A 118 -14.21 -11.95 -8.62
C SER A 118 -13.58 -10.81 -7.83
N LYS A 119 -12.31 -10.95 -7.41
CA LYS A 119 -11.57 -9.91 -6.68
C LYS A 119 -11.35 -8.67 -7.55
N LEU A 120 -11.00 -8.84 -8.83
CA LEU A 120 -10.85 -7.74 -9.79
C LEU A 120 -12.15 -6.96 -9.93
N LEU A 121 -13.27 -7.62 -10.18
CA LEU A 121 -14.57 -6.98 -10.33
C LEU A 121 -15.02 -6.29 -9.04
N ASN A 122 -14.73 -6.88 -7.88
CA ASN A 122 -15.01 -6.27 -6.58
C ASN A 122 -14.21 -4.98 -6.36
N ILE A 123 -12.92 -4.98 -6.71
CA ILE A 123 -12.08 -3.76 -6.62
C ILE A 123 -12.54 -2.72 -7.64
N ILE A 124 -12.87 -3.14 -8.86
CA ILE A 124 -13.36 -2.27 -9.94
C ILE A 124 -14.70 -1.58 -9.59
N SER A 125 -15.51 -2.19 -8.72
CA SER A 125 -16.84 -1.69 -8.39
C SER A 125 -16.91 -0.91 -7.07
N LYS A 126 -16.08 -1.25 -6.08
CA LYS A 126 -16.21 -0.72 -4.71
C LYS A 126 -15.07 0.19 -4.27
N PHE A 127 -13.94 0.17 -4.96
CA PHE A 127 -12.74 0.89 -4.52
C PHE A 127 -12.47 2.08 -5.46
N PRO A 128 -11.89 3.17 -4.94
CA PRO A 128 -11.29 4.20 -5.78
C PRO A 128 -10.28 3.61 -6.78
N SER A 129 -10.16 4.22 -7.96
CA SER A 129 -9.41 3.64 -9.08
C SER A 129 -7.93 3.39 -8.77
N PHE A 130 -7.28 4.20 -7.92
CA PHE A 130 -5.87 4.01 -7.58
C PHE A 130 -5.59 2.68 -6.90
N TYR A 131 -6.49 2.18 -6.02
CA TYR A 131 -6.35 0.85 -5.41
C TYR A 131 -6.35 -0.28 -6.44
N PHE A 132 -7.02 -0.10 -7.59
CA PHE A 132 -6.96 -1.08 -8.65
C PHE A 132 -5.57 -1.13 -9.28
N TYR A 133 -4.97 0.03 -9.58
CA TYR A 133 -3.63 0.08 -10.18
C TYR A 133 -2.58 -0.47 -9.22
N ASP A 134 -2.67 -0.14 -7.93
CA ASP A 134 -1.78 -0.69 -6.90
C ASP A 134 -1.95 -2.22 -6.79
N PHE A 135 -3.19 -2.70 -6.67
CA PHE A 135 -3.48 -4.13 -6.55
C PHE A 135 -2.97 -4.94 -7.75
N ILE A 136 -3.19 -4.47 -8.98
CA ILE A 136 -2.67 -5.15 -10.16
C ILE A 136 -1.15 -5.02 -10.22
N GLY A 137 -0.62 -3.83 -9.99
CA GLY A 137 0.81 -3.53 -10.01
C GLY A 137 1.60 -4.50 -9.13
N ASP A 138 1.09 -4.77 -7.93
CA ASP A 138 1.69 -5.71 -7.00
C ASP A 138 1.54 -7.18 -7.46
N LEU A 139 0.36 -7.57 -7.96
CA LEU A 139 0.12 -8.94 -8.42
C LEU A 139 0.88 -9.34 -9.69
N ILE A 140 1.29 -8.37 -10.51
CA ILE A 140 2.10 -8.62 -11.71
C ILE A 140 3.58 -8.24 -11.52
N GLY A 141 3.95 -7.75 -10.33
CA GLY A 141 5.31 -7.30 -9.98
C GLY A 141 5.76 -6.01 -10.66
N LEU A 142 4.84 -5.23 -11.25
CA LEU A 142 5.16 -3.98 -11.94
C LEU A 142 5.52 -2.86 -10.96
N SER A 143 4.91 -2.84 -9.77
CA SER A 143 5.23 -1.88 -8.70
C SER A 143 6.71 -1.93 -8.33
N ASP A 144 7.26 -3.13 -8.12
CA ASP A 144 8.68 -3.31 -7.75
C ASP A 144 9.65 -2.94 -8.87
N ILE A 145 9.24 -3.11 -10.12
CA ILE A 145 10.04 -2.70 -11.29
C ILE A 145 10.10 -1.18 -11.35
N ILE A 146 8.95 -0.51 -11.30
CA ILE A 146 8.88 0.96 -11.36
C ILE A 146 9.60 1.61 -10.17
N LYS A 147 9.41 1.08 -8.95
CA LYS A 147 10.11 1.60 -7.77
C LYS A 147 11.63 1.51 -7.91
N ARG A 148 12.14 0.41 -8.47
CA ARG A 148 13.58 0.27 -8.76
C ARG A 148 14.06 1.26 -9.81
N GLU A 149 13.33 1.43 -10.90
CA GLU A 149 13.67 2.42 -11.94
C GLU A 149 13.71 3.84 -11.39
N ILE A 150 12.72 4.25 -10.59
CA ILE A 150 12.71 5.57 -9.94
C ILE A 150 13.96 5.74 -9.06
N LEU A 151 14.30 4.74 -8.25
CA LEU A 151 15.49 4.78 -7.38
C LEU A 151 16.80 4.83 -8.17
N GLU A 152 16.89 4.10 -9.28
CA GLU A 152 18.06 4.11 -10.18
C GLU A 152 18.21 5.47 -10.88
N GLU A 153 17.11 6.06 -11.36
CA GLU A 153 17.08 7.40 -11.95
C GLU A 153 17.52 8.45 -10.92
N SER A 154 16.95 8.44 -9.71
CA SER A 154 17.35 9.34 -8.62
C SER A 154 18.84 9.20 -8.24
N ALA A 155 19.40 7.98 -8.34
CA ALA A 155 20.81 7.75 -8.08
C ALA A 155 21.71 8.27 -9.23
N GLY A 156 21.29 8.07 -10.48
CA GLY A 156 22.00 8.55 -11.68
C GLY A 156 22.01 10.08 -11.79
N LEU A 157 20.93 10.74 -11.34
CA LEU A 157 20.80 12.19 -11.33
C LEU A 157 21.82 12.90 -10.42
N LYS A 158 22.44 12.23 -9.44
CA LYS A 158 23.53 12.84 -8.65
C LYS A 158 24.82 13.08 -9.45
N SER A 159 24.94 12.58 -10.69
CA SER A 159 26.23 12.50 -11.41
C SER A 159 26.41 13.44 -12.62
N THR A 160 25.38 14.15 -13.12
CA THR A 160 25.46 14.90 -14.40
C THR A 160 24.80 16.29 -14.38
N SER A 161 25.61 17.34 -14.19
CA SER A 161 25.19 18.67 -13.72
C SER A 161 24.66 19.71 -14.74
N ILE A 162 24.34 19.38 -15.99
CA ILE A 162 23.85 20.40 -16.98
C ILE A 162 22.61 19.95 -17.74
N GLU A 163 22.44 18.65 -18.02
CA GLU A 163 21.14 18.10 -18.44
C GLU A 163 20.15 17.99 -17.25
N MET A 164 20.68 17.92 -16.02
CA MET A 164 19.93 18.00 -14.76
C MET A 164 19.05 19.23 -14.70
N GLU A 165 19.56 20.42 -14.99
CA GLU A 165 18.84 21.68 -14.74
C GLU A 165 17.61 21.80 -15.66
N LYS A 166 17.71 21.34 -16.91
CA LYS A 166 16.60 21.34 -17.88
C LYS A 166 15.57 20.23 -17.65
N LYS A 167 15.96 19.10 -17.03
CA LYS A 167 15.03 18.04 -16.62
C LYS A 167 14.36 18.35 -15.29
N LEU A 168 15.10 18.86 -14.31
CA LEU A 168 14.60 19.33 -13.02
C LEU A 168 13.55 20.45 -13.16
N GLU A 169 13.68 21.36 -14.13
CA GLU A 169 12.61 22.34 -14.42
C GLU A 169 11.29 21.71 -14.89
N ARG A 170 11.32 20.50 -15.48
CA ARG A 170 10.13 19.71 -15.81
C ARG A 170 9.71 18.76 -14.66
N GLU A 171 10.68 18.26 -13.89
CA GLU A 171 10.55 17.24 -12.83
C GLU A 171 10.37 17.82 -11.41
N ASP A 172 10.47 19.14 -11.19
CA ASP A 172 10.25 19.82 -9.89
C ASP A 172 8.83 19.59 -9.31
N LYS A 173 7.93 19.01 -10.10
CA LYS A 173 6.60 18.54 -9.68
C LYS A 173 6.54 17.02 -9.40
N GLU A 174 7.44 16.23 -9.96
CA GLU A 174 7.47 14.76 -9.83
C GLU A 174 8.32 14.28 -8.65
N ASP A 175 9.34 15.05 -8.24
CA ASP A 175 10.37 14.62 -7.28
C ASP A 175 9.97 14.67 -5.80
N LYS A 176 8.79 15.18 -5.45
CA LYS A 176 8.39 15.27 -4.02
C LYS A 176 7.83 13.97 -3.45
N TYR A 177 7.33 13.04 -4.28
CA TYR A 177 6.62 11.85 -3.78
C TYR A 177 6.82 10.62 -4.68
N ILE A 178 7.74 9.73 -4.29
CA ILE A 178 8.00 8.43 -4.96
C ILE A 178 6.70 7.65 -5.18
N GLU A 179 5.78 7.66 -4.21
CA GLU A 179 4.49 6.95 -4.32
C GLU A 179 3.58 7.51 -5.43
N VAL A 180 3.53 8.84 -5.60
CA VAL A 180 2.70 9.47 -6.65
C VAL A 180 3.30 9.21 -8.03
N SER A 181 4.63 9.30 -8.15
CA SER A 181 5.34 8.98 -9.39
C SER A 181 5.17 7.50 -9.77
N THR A 182 5.26 6.61 -8.77
CA THR A 182 5.02 5.16 -8.96
C THR A 182 3.61 4.92 -9.49
N LEU A 183 2.59 5.53 -8.87
CA LEU A 183 1.20 5.37 -9.29
C LEU A 183 0.96 5.89 -10.73
N ASN A 184 1.50 7.06 -11.08
CA ASN A 184 1.34 7.59 -12.43
C ASN A 184 1.97 6.68 -13.49
N ARG A 185 3.22 6.24 -13.25
CA ARG A 185 3.91 5.29 -14.14
C ARG A 185 3.18 3.94 -14.21
N LEU A 186 2.60 3.47 -13.11
CA LEU A 186 1.77 2.26 -13.06
C LEU A 186 0.55 2.40 -13.96
N ILE A 187 -0.19 3.51 -13.84
CA ILE A 187 -1.38 3.80 -14.65
C ILE A 187 -1.03 3.75 -16.14
N GLU A 188 -0.01 4.50 -16.55
CA GLU A 188 0.40 4.59 -17.95
C GLU A 188 0.83 3.23 -18.52
N ARG A 189 1.71 2.51 -17.79
CA ARG A 189 2.17 1.18 -18.22
C ARG A 189 1.06 0.17 -18.30
N MET A 190 0.14 0.15 -17.32
CA MET A 190 -1.00 -0.76 -17.35
C MET A 190 -1.96 -0.45 -18.49
N GLN A 191 -2.25 0.83 -18.75
CA GLN A 191 -3.10 1.24 -19.87
C GLN A 191 -2.49 0.82 -21.21
N MET A 192 -1.18 1.00 -21.38
CA MET A 192 -0.46 0.55 -22.59
C MET A 192 -0.42 -0.98 -22.70
N GLN A 193 -0.10 -1.68 -21.63
CA GLN A 193 0.09 -3.14 -21.64
C GLN A 193 -1.23 -3.91 -21.85
N PHE A 194 -2.33 -3.41 -21.31
CA PHE A 194 -3.63 -4.09 -21.35
C PHE A 194 -4.66 -3.39 -22.25
N GLU A 195 -4.22 -2.38 -23.01
CA GLU A 195 -4.96 -1.70 -24.07
C GLU A 195 -6.33 -1.14 -23.63
N PHE A 196 -6.39 -0.49 -22.46
CA PHE A 196 -7.59 0.20 -21.99
C PHE A 196 -7.28 1.68 -21.73
N LYS A 197 -8.23 2.57 -22.04
CA LYS A 197 -8.05 4.02 -21.88
C LYS A 197 -8.39 4.52 -20.50
N SER A 198 -9.33 3.86 -19.82
CA SER A 198 -9.75 4.27 -18.49
C SER A 198 -10.23 3.11 -17.66
N TYR A 199 -10.12 3.25 -16.34
CA TYR A 199 -10.68 2.31 -15.37
C TYR A 199 -12.17 2.03 -15.58
N LYS A 200 -12.95 3.01 -16.09
CA LYS A 200 -14.37 2.81 -16.41
C LYS A 200 -14.59 1.83 -17.56
N GLU A 201 -13.66 1.72 -18.50
CA GLU A 201 -13.77 0.74 -19.59
C GLU A 201 -13.65 -0.70 -19.07
N LEU A 202 -12.90 -0.91 -17.99
CA LEU A 202 -12.74 -2.23 -17.35
C LEU A 202 -14.04 -2.76 -16.73
N GLN A 203 -15.02 -1.89 -16.47
CA GLN A 203 -16.34 -2.31 -15.99
C GLN A 203 -17.20 -2.93 -17.10
N VAL A 204 -16.89 -2.66 -18.36
CA VAL A 204 -17.71 -3.05 -19.53
C VAL A 204 -16.97 -4.04 -20.42
N GLN A 205 -15.67 -3.88 -20.59
CA GLN A 205 -14.85 -4.69 -21.49
C GLN A 205 -14.23 -5.90 -20.79
N THR A 206 -14.44 -7.08 -21.35
CA THR A 206 -13.94 -8.34 -20.78
C THR A 206 -12.52 -8.70 -21.21
N MET A 207 -12.02 -8.16 -22.33
CA MET A 207 -10.70 -8.50 -22.86
C MET A 207 -9.54 -7.99 -22.00
N PRO A 208 -9.50 -6.72 -21.56
CA PRO A 208 -8.44 -6.25 -20.64
C PRO A 208 -8.40 -7.06 -19.34
N ILE A 209 -9.56 -7.42 -18.78
CA ILE A 209 -9.66 -8.27 -17.59
C ILE A 209 -9.04 -9.65 -17.85
N ARG A 210 -9.33 -10.27 -19.00
CA ARG A 210 -8.72 -11.57 -19.38
C ARG A 210 -7.20 -11.46 -19.51
N MET A 211 -6.68 -10.39 -20.11
CA MET A 211 -5.24 -10.16 -20.26
C MET A 211 -4.56 -9.99 -18.90
N ILE A 212 -5.16 -9.20 -18.00
CA ILE A 212 -4.70 -9.01 -16.62
C ILE A 212 -4.65 -10.35 -15.88
N LYS A 213 -5.73 -11.14 -15.92
CA LYS A 213 -5.77 -12.47 -15.28
C LYS A 213 -4.64 -13.37 -15.76
N LYS A 214 -4.45 -13.46 -17.08
CA LYS A 214 -3.37 -14.27 -17.69
C LYS A 214 -2.00 -13.81 -17.18
N ARG A 215 -1.77 -12.50 -17.09
CA ARG A 215 -0.51 -11.96 -16.60
C ARG A 215 -0.28 -12.23 -15.11
N ILE A 216 -1.32 -12.14 -14.28
CA ILE A 216 -1.26 -12.49 -12.85
C ILE A 216 -0.86 -13.95 -12.69
N LEU A 217 -1.53 -14.88 -13.39
CA LEU A 217 -1.19 -16.30 -13.34
C LEU A 217 0.27 -16.53 -13.72
N GLU A 218 0.71 -15.96 -14.85
CA GLU A 218 2.07 -16.11 -15.34
C GLU A 218 3.10 -15.59 -14.32
N HIS A 219 2.86 -14.43 -13.72
CA HIS A 219 3.75 -13.86 -12.73
C HIS A 219 3.81 -14.73 -11.46
N GLU A 220 2.66 -15.04 -10.87
CA GLU A 220 2.58 -15.77 -9.60
C GLU A 220 3.13 -17.20 -9.71
N PHE A 221 2.90 -17.91 -10.83
CA PHE A 221 3.50 -19.24 -11.03
C PHE A 221 5.03 -19.22 -11.13
N ASN A 222 5.63 -18.13 -11.62
CA ASN A 222 7.06 -18.02 -11.83
C ASN A 222 7.83 -17.34 -10.68
N LYS A 223 7.12 -16.67 -9.77
CA LYS A 223 7.70 -15.89 -8.65
C LYS A 223 8.22 -16.76 -7.50
N PHE A 224 7.59 -17.91 -7.23
CA PHE A 224 7.87 -18.69 -6.03
C PHE A 224 9.07 -19.66 -6.17
N PRO A 225 9.79 -19.96 -5.08
CA PRO A 225 10.92 -20.90 -5.11
C PRO A 225 10.48 -22.30 -5.53
N ILE A 226 11.39 -23.11 -6.10
CA ILE A 226 11.11 -24.48 -6.57
C ILE A 226 10.99 -25.49 -5.40
N SER A 227 11.67 -25.26 -4.29
CA SER A 227 11.70 -26.21 -3.17
C SER A 227 10.40 -26.18 -2.36
N VAL A 228 9.87 -27.36 -1.99
CA VAL A 228 8.69 -27.48 -1.12
C VAL A 228 8.92 -26.84 0.26
N PRO A 229 10.08 -27.01 0.92
CA PRO A 229 10.37 -26.25 2.14
C PRO A 229 10.26 -24.74 1.94
N GLY A 230 10.81 -24.21 0.84
CA GLY A 230 10.72 -22.79 0.52
C GLY A 230 9.27 -22.31 0.36
N LEU A 231 8.43 -23.07 -0.36
CA LEU A 231 7.00 -22.76 -0.49
C LEU A 231 6.29 -22.73 0.87
N ARG A 232 6.61 -23.66 1.78
CA ARG A 232 6.03 -23.68 3.13
C ARG A 232 6.46 -22.47 3.95
N THR A 233 7.73 -22.08 3.89
CA THR A 233 8.23 -20.86 4.55
C THR A 233 7.55 -19.60 4.01
N TYR A 234 7.32 -19.52 2.69
CA TYR A 234 6.54 -18.43 2.10
C TYR A 234 5.11 -18.39 2.64
N LEU A 235 4.45 -19.53 2.72
CA LEU A 235 3.08 -19.65 3.23
C LEU A 235 2.99 -19.24 4.72
N GLU A 236 3.96 -19.66 5.53
CA GLU A 236 4.08 -19.26 6.93
C GLU A 236 4.31 -17.75 7.07
N GLY A 237 5.21 -17.18 6.25
CA GLY A 237 5.45 -15.74 6.20
C GLY A 237 4.19 -14.95 5.82
N ASN A 238 3.43 -15.44 4.84
CA ASN A 238 2.15 -14.85 4.45
C ASN A 238 1.10 -14.92 5.57
N ASN A 239 1.04 -16.02 6.30
CA ASN A 239 0.16 -16.14 7.47
C ASN A 239 0.58 -15.18 8.60
N LEU A 240 1.88 -14.96 8.80
CA LEU A 240 2.40 -13.94 9.72
C LEU A 240 2.00 -12.53 9.28
N LYS A 241 2.18 -12.17 8.00
CA LYS A 241 1.73 -10.88 7.44
C LYS A 241 0.27 -10.61 7.77
N LYS A 242 -0.63 -11.59 7.56
CA LYS A 242 -2.05 -11.47 7.92
C LYS A 242 -2.29 -11.21 9.40
N ARG A 243 -1.57 -11.88 10.30
CA ARG A 243 -1.70 -11.64 11.75
C ARG A 243 -1.26 -10.23 12.14
N ILE A 244 -0.19 -9.74 11.51
CA ILE A 244 0.31 -8.38 11.73
C ILE A 244 -0.72 -7.36 11.22
N ILE A 245 -1.24 -7.54 10.01
CA ILE A 245 -2.30 -6.67 9.44
C ILE A 245 -3.50 -6.62 10.38
N LYS A 246 -3.98 -7.77 10.88
CA LYS A 246 -5.08 -7.80 11.87
C LYS A 246 -4.74 -7.04 13.16
N SER A 247 -3.51 -7.18 13.66
CA SER A 247 -3.07 -6.45 14.85
C SER A 247 -3.04 -4.94 14.62
N ILE A 248 -2.63 -4.50 13.43
CA ILE A 248 -2.67 -3.09 12.99
C ILE A 248 -4.12 -2.60 12.87
N GLU A 249 -5.00 -3.38 12.26
CA GLU A 249 -6.44 -3.07 12.12
C GLU A 249 -7.13 -2.89 13.48
N SER A 250 -6.83 -3.75 14.45
CA SER A 250 -7.29 -3.58 15.84
C SER A 250 -6.73 -2.31 16.46
N ALA A 251 -5.44 -2.04 16.28
CA ALA A 251 -4.77 -0.85 16.81
C ALA A 251 -5.28 0.49 16.22
N PHE A 252 -5.94 0.47 15.06
CA PHE A 252 -6.63 1.64 14.51
C PHE A 252 -7.90 2.00 15.28
N LYS A 253 -8.53 1.03 15.96
CA LYS A 253 -9.83 1.19 16.64
C LYS A 253 -9.71 1.25 18.16
N GLU A 254 -8.71 0.57 18.71
CA GLU A 254 -8.52 0.43 20.15
C GLU A 254 -7.53 1.45 20.70
N ASN A 255 -7.69 1.80 21.99
CA ASN A 255 -6.70 2.59 22.70
C ASN A 255 -5.43 1.76 22.90
N ILE A 256 -4.30 2.30 22.43
CA ILE A 256 -3.01 1.62 22.48
C ILE A 256 -1.97 2.44 23.23
N ASN A 257 -1.04 1.73 23.87
CA ASN A 257 0.26 2.27 24.18
C ASN A 257 1.18 1.97 22.99
N TYR A 258 1.69 3.00 22.33
CA TYR A 258 2.49 2.85 21.11
C TYR A 258 3.78 2.06 21.31
N GLU A 259 4.46 2.23 22.44
CA GLU A 259 5.71 1.52 22.76
C GLU A 259 5.42 0.03 22.97
N GLN A 260 4.39 -0.30 23.75
CA GLN A 260 3.98 -1.69 23.96
C GLN A 260 3.48 -2.35 22.67
N PHE A 261 2.79 -1.59 21.81
CA PHE A 261 2.35 -2.08 20.51
C PHE A 261 3.54 -2.39 19.59
N GLU A 262 4.52 -1.49 19.50
CA GLU A 262 5.74 -1.70 18.73
C GLU A 262 6.52 -2.92 19.26
N GLU A 263 6.73 -3.02 20.58
CA GLU A 263 7.40 -4.15 21.20
C GLU A 263 6.68 -5.48 20.93
N LYS A 264 5.35 -5.50 20.99
CA LYS A 264 4.54 -6.68 20.68
C LYS A 264 4.77 -7.15 19.25
N ILE A 265 4.67 -6.25 18.26
CA ILE A 265 4.88 -6.59 16.84
C ILE A 265 6.31 -7.06 16.60
N LEU A 266 7.30 -6.36 17.16
CA LEU A 266 8.71 -6.74 17.05
C LEU A 266 8.99 -8.10 17.69
N SER A 267 8.40 -8.39 18.84
CA SER A 267 8.53 -9.68 19.53
C SER A 267 7.91 -10.80 18.69
N GLU A 268 6.72 -10.59 18.13
CA GLU A 268 6.07 -11.59 17.27
C GLU A 268 6.95 -11.89 16.04
N LEU A 269 7.42 -10.86 15.35
CA LEU A 269 8.34 -10.98 14.21
C LEU A 269 9.62 -11.75 14.58
N LYS A 270 10.29 -11.36 15.67
CA LYS A 270 11.52 -12.03 16.13
C LYS A 270 11.26 -13.50 16.46
N SER A 271 10.15 -13.79 17.13
CA SER A 271 9.82 -15.17 17.53
C SER A 271 9.62 -16.08 16.32
N GLU A 272 8.96 -15.59 15.28
CA GLU A 272 8.73 -16.34 14.04
C GLU A 272 10.00 -16.47 13.21
N LEU A 273 10.81 -15.41 13.12
CA LEU A 273 12.13 -15.49 12.47
C LEU A 273 13.02 -16.54 13.16
N ILE A 274 13.08 -16.55 14.49
CA ILE A 274 13.86 -17.55 15.25
C ILE A 274 13.36 -18.98 14.97
N LYS A 275 12.05 -19.18 14.82
CA LYS A 275 11.49 -20.50 14.47
C LYS A 275 11.93 -20.93 13.07
N GLN A 276 12.04 -20.01 12.11
CA GLN A 276 12.46 -20.30 10.74
C GLN A 276 13.97 -20.58 10.62
N PHE A 277 14.78 -20.14 11.58
CA PHE A 277 16.23 -20.44 11.63
C PHE A 277 16.57 -21.73 12.39
N LYS A 278 15.59 -22.42 12.96
CA LYS A 278 15.77 -23.71 13.65
C LYS A 278 15.32 -24.87 12.77
#